data_AF-A0A7X1TGW5-F1
#
_entry.id   AF-A0A7X1TGW5-F1
#
_cell.length_a   1.000
_cell.length_b   1.000
_cell.length_c   1.000
_cell.angle_alpha   90.00
_cell.angle_beta   90.00
_cell.angle_gamma   90.00
#
_symmetry.space_group_name_H-M   'P 1'
#
loop_
_entity.id
_entity.type
_entity.pdbx_description
1 polymer ?
#
loop_
_entity_poly.entity_id
_entity_poly.type
_entity_poly.pdbx_seq_one_letter_code
_entity_poly.pdbx_strand_id
1 'polypeptide(L)'
;MKVADLIARLKEVPPESVVLLLPANGSESLIDELGQVYVPNREWTCERQYREDGKSTDYRHPFNTGMTYGFNVEKDEAWKERVVVLAPIDENLDQIFPDSDTVQSASALRDELREQAMHARRAMVESGELLPEANFRAALAVSESTLTAWIEKGSVFGIRVDDTVAYPRLFCDSRVNRKLLFKIARMLVPAPPDARLDFLTTRSGALGGRVPIKMLRKKRNYRRVRDFAAAWASEFSRTVVTFYEGDHEAPPPDVEALYTSAVEVDFRRPIWRRALKALTSFGYQWPHQVPSAPSSFTFFIERHMAGDIGFEVEAWLHFNQTRDTACVTVSKVETAPLVLHLNPFRGGQTVADVARAVLELLPTR
;
A
#
# COMPACT_ATOMS: atom_id res chain seq x y z
N MET A 1 -1.35 -7.72 33.88
CA MET A 1 -2.43 -7.82 34.87
C MET A 1 -1.99 -8.83 35.91
N LYS A 2 -2.22 -8.53 37.19
CA LYS A 2 -1.91 -9.49 38.26
C LYS A 2 -2.91 -10.65 38.21
N VAL A 3 -2.48 -11.84 38.64
CA VAL A 3 -3.32 -13.05 38.66
C VAL A 3 -4.61 -12.83 39.46
N ALA A 4 -4.54 -12.11 40.58
CA ALA A 4 -5.72 -11.80 41.39
C ALA A 4 -6.76 -10.95 40.62
N ASP A 5 -6.30 -9.98 39.83
CA ASP A 5 -7.16 -9.11 39.03
C ASP A 5 -7.81 -9.90 37.87
N LEU A 6 -7.03 -10.79 37.23
CA LEU A 6 -7.54 -11.68 36.20
C LEU A 6 -8.63 -12.61 36.77
N ILE A 7 -8.36 -13.26 37.90
CA ILE A 7 -9.34 -14.14 38.56
C ILE A 7 -10.60 -13.35 38.95
N ALA A 8 -10.45 -12.13 39.48
CA ALA A 8 -11.58 -11.29 39.83
C ALA A 8 -12.47 -10.97 38.62
N ARG A 9 -11.86 -10.61 37.48
CA ARG A 9 -12.59 -10.33 36.23
C ARG A 9 -13.24 -11.58 35.62
N LEU A 10 -12.57 -12.73 35.69
CA LEU A 10 -13.12 -13.99 35.19
C LEU A 10 -14.22 -14.59 36.08
N LYS A 11 -14.31 -14.18 37.35
CA LYS A 11 -15.33 -14.68 38.28
C LYS A 11 -16.76 -14.32 37.85
N GLU A 12 -16.92 -13.24 37.09
CA GLU A 12 -18.22 -12.78 36.58
C GLU A 12 -18.60 -13.40 35.23
N VAL A 13 -17.70 -14.18 34.63
CA VAL A 13 -17.90 -14.84 33.34
C VAL A 13 -18.61 -16.18 33.53
N PRO A 14 -19.52 -16.59 32.61
CA PRO A 14 -20.09 -17.94 32.64
C PRO A 14 -18.99 -19.02 32.65
N PRO A 15 -19.07 -20.03 33.52
CA PRO A 15 -17.99 -21.00 33.73
C PRO A 15 -17.68 -21.87 32.50
N GLU A 16 -18.63 -22.00 31.57
CA GLU A 16 -18.48 -22.75 30.32
C GLU A 16 -17.83 -21.92 29.19
N SER A 17 -17.37 -20.69 29.48
CA SER A 17 -16.77 -19.83 28.45
C SER A 17 -15.34 -20.25 28.13
N VAL A 18 -15.00 -20.29 26.84
CA VAL A 18 -13.64 -20.60 26.38
C VAL A 18 -12.75 -19.36 26.50
N VAL A 19 -11.59 -19.50 27.13
CA VAL A 19 -10.61 -18.41 27.24
C VAL A 19 -9.67 -18.42 26.03
N LEU A 20 -9.64 -17.33 25.28
CA LEU A 20 -8.77 -17.11 24.13
C LEU A 20 -7.71 -16.08 24.49
N LEU A 21 -6.46 -16.33 24.10
CA LEU A 21 -5.37 -15.38 24.22
C LEU A 21 -5.07 -14.80 22.85
N LEU A 22 -5.05 -13.48 22.76
CA LEU A 22 -4.67 -12.77 21.55
C LEU A 22 -3.21 -12.30 21.67
N PRO A 23 -2.25 -13.00 21.04
CA PRO A 23 -0.84 -12.61 21.11
C PRO A 23 -0.62 -11.30 20.34
N ALA A 24 0.11 -10.35 20.92
CA ALA A 24 0.50 -9.14 20.20
C ALA A 24 1.62 -9.42 19.18
N ASN A 25 2.56 -10.33 19.48
CA ASN A 25 3.59 -10.82 18.55
C ASN A 25 4.13 -12.18 19.05
N GLY A 26 4.30 -13.16 18.17
CA GLY A 26 4.75 -14.52 18.53
C GLY A 26 6.23 -14.68 18.88
N SER A 27 6.93 -13.60 19.27
CA SER A 27 8.35 -13.64 19.60
C SER A 27 8.57 -13.80 21.10
N GLU A 28 9.33 -14.81 21.51
CA GLU A 28 9.69 -15.06 22.92
C GLU A 28 10.44 -13.88 23.58
N SER A 29 11.02 -12.98 22.78
CA SER A 29 11.69 -11.76 23.25
C SER A 29 10.75 -10.61 23.64
N LEU A 30 9.45 -10.75 23.40
CA LEU A 30 8.43 -9.72 23.63
C LEU A 30 7.28 -10.33 24.42
N ILE A 31 7.51 -10.60 25.71
CA ILE A 31 6.44 -11.02 26.63
C ILE A 31 5.66 -9.77 27.03
N ASP A 32 4.45 -9.63 26.51
CA ASP A 32 3.57 -8.53 26.87
C ASP A 32 2.76 -8.84 28.13
N GLU A 33 2.61 -7.84 29.00
CA GLU A 33 1.72 -7.93 30.15
C GLU A 33 0.26 -7.93 29.67
N LEU A 34 -0.54 -8.89 30.14
CA LEU A 34 -1.98 -8.91 29.84
C LEU A 34 -2.64 -7.61 30.34
N GLY A 35 -3.23 -6.81 29.45
CA GLY A 35 -3.88 -5.55 29.82
C GLY A 35 -5.39 -5.70 30.06
N GLN A 36 -6.03 -6.60 29.30
CA GLN A 36 -7.49 -6.65 29.19
C GLN A 36 -8.08 -8.06 29.27
N VAL A 37 -9.32 -8.09 29.76
CA VAL A 37 -10.23 -9.24 29.74
C VAL A 37 -11.51 -8.74 29.08
N TYR A 38 -11.76 -9.17 27.86
CA TYR A 38 -12.93 -8.79 27.09
C TYR A 38 -13.92 -9.94 27.04
N VAL A 39 -15.18 -9.66 27.37
CA VAL A 39 -16.28 -10.63 27.36
C VAL A 39 -17.27 -10.19 26.28
N PRO A 40 -17.21 -10.77 25.07
CA PRO A 40 -18.14 -10.40 24.01
C PRO A 40 -19.59 -10.59 24.45
N ASN A 41 -20.43 -9.61 24.13
CA ASN A 41 -21.87 -9.65 24.43
C ASN A 41 -22.63 -10.72 23.62
N ARG A 42 -22.03 -11.24 22.54
CA ARG A 42 -22.58 -12.24 21.64
C ARG A 42 -21.75 -13.52 21.65
N GLU A 43 -22.39 -14.63 21.31
CA GLU A 43 -21.71 -15.91 21.09
C GLU A 43 -20.81 -15.82 19.86
N TRP A 44 -19.70 -16.55 19.92
CA TRP A 44 -18.77 -16.74 18.82
C TRP A 44 -19.10 -18.00 18.06
N THR A 45 -18.68 -18.06 16.79
CA THR A 45 -18.68 -19.32 16.04
C THR A 45 -17.35 -20.01 16.30
N CYS A 46 -17.41 -21.27 16.73
CA CYS A 46 -16.27 -22.16 16.64
C CYS A 46 -16.50 -23.12 15.48
N GLU A 47 -15.48 -23.23 14.63
CA GLU A 47 -15.43 -24.16 13.51
C GLU A 47 -14.35 -25.20 13.79
N ARG A 48 -14.67 -26.47 13.62
CA ARG A 48 -13.69 -27.55 13.59
C ARG A 48 -13.54 -28.01 12.15
N GLN A 49 -12.41 -27.68 11.55
CA GLN A 49 -12.10 -28.09 10.18
C GLN A 49 -11.23 -29.34 10.17
N TYR A 50 -11.64 -30.36 9.42
CA TYR A 50 -10.93 -31.64 9.31
C TYR A 50 -10.03 -31.66 8.07
N ARG A 51 -8.76 -32.01 8.27
CA ARG A 51 -7.76 -32.18 7.22
C ARG A 51 -7.82 -33.61 6.67
N GLU A 52 -7.26 -33.81 5.47
CA GLU A 52 -7.20 -35.14 4.82
C GLU A 52 -6.42 -36.18 5.64
N ASP A 53 -5.50 -35.74 6.52
CA ASP A 53 -4.75 -36.61 7.42
C ASP A 53 -5.54 -37.02 8.69
N GLY A 54 -6.81 -36.62 8.78
CA GLY A 54 -7.71 -36.91 9.91
C GLY A 54 -7.49 -36.00 11.13
N LYS A 55 -6.57 -35.04 11.07
CA LYS A 55 -6.42 -34.03 12.12
C LYS A 55 -7.45 -32.92 11.96
N SER A 56 -7.75 -32.24 13.06
CA SER A 56 -8.64 -31.08 13.05
C SER A 56 -7.98 -29.83 13.60
N THR A 57 -8.43 -28.68 13.11
CA THR A 57 -8.06 -27.36 13.64
C THR A 57 -9.33 -26.63 14.04
N ASP A 58 -9.32 -26.05 15.25
CA ASP A 58 -10.46 -25.26 15.75
C ASP A 58 -10.21 -23.77 15.48
N TYR A 59 -11.07 -23.15 14.67
CA TYR A 59 -11.09 -21.71 14.40
C TYR A 59 -12.20 -21.06 15.20
N ARG A 60 -11.96 -19.86 15.73
CA ARG A 60 -12.92 -19.11 16.53
C ARG A 60 -12.99 -17.69 16.01
N HIS A 61 -14.20 -17.22 15.72
CA HIS A 61 -14.41 -15.87 15.20
C HIS A 61 -15.78 -15.31 15.62
N PRO A 62 -15.96 -13.98 15.53
CA PRO A 62 -17.25 -13.35 15.75
C PRO A 62 -18.37 -13.96 14.90
N PHE A 63 -19.60 -14.01 15.41
CA PHE A 63 -20.74 -14.62 14.72
C PHE A 63 -21.04 -14.04 13.33
N ASN A 64 -20.66 -12.78 13.07
CA ASN A 64 -21.00 -12.04 11.85
C ASN A 64 -19.99 -12.16 10.70
N THR A 65 -18.87 -12.87 10.86
CA THR A 65 -17.82 -12.94 9.83
C THR A 65 -18.04 -14.01 8.76
N GLY A 66 -19.16 -14.73 8.77
CA GLY A 66 -19.37 -15.88 7.87
C GLY A 66 -18.48 -17.07 8.27
N MET A 67 -18.44 -18.13 7.45
CA MET A 67 -17.55 -19.26 7.71
C MET A 67 -16.12 -18.93 7.29
N THR A 68 -15.12 -19.48 7.99
CA THR A 68 -13.71 -19.24 7.62
C THR A 68 -13.34 -19.92 6.30
N TYR A 69 -12.30 -19.40 5.66
CA TYR A 69 -11.85 -19.92 4.37
C TYR A 69 -11.47 -21.40 4.48
N GLY A 70 -11.97 -22.21 3.54
CA GLY A 70 -11.75 -23.66 3.51
C GLY A 70 -12.79 -24.49 4.28
N PHE A 71 -13.75 -23.86 4.96
CA PHE A 71 -14.82 -24.58 5.66
C PHE A 71 -15.67 -25.40 4.68
N ASN A 72 -15.75 -26.71 4.92
CA ASN A 72 -16.52 -27.66 4.14
C ASN A 72 -17.79 -28.06 4.90
N VAL A 73 -18.94 -27.62 4.41
CA VAL A 73 -20.26 -27.86 5.04
C VAL A 73 -20.60 -29.34 5.22
N GLU A 74 -20.04 -30.24 4.41
CA GLU A 74 -20.31 -31.68 4.51
C GLU A 74 -19.42 -32.40 5.53
N LYS A 75 -18.24 -31.84 5.84
CA LYS A 75 -17.21 -32.52 6.65
C LYS A 75 -16.94 -31.83 7.97
N ASP A 76 -17.08 -30.51 8.01
CA ASP A 76 -16.67 -29.69 9.13
C ASP A 76 -17.85 -29.39 10.07
N GLU A 77 -17.51 -29.10 11.32
CA GLU A 77 -18.49 -28.81 12.36
C GLU A 77 -18.43 -27.33 12.71
N ALA A 78 -19.58 -26.71 12.94
CA ALA A 78 -19.68 -25.36 13.46
C ALA A 78 -20.70 -25.30 14.60
N TRP A 79 -20.32 -24.71 15.73
CA TRP A 79 -21.20 -24.47 16.86
C TRP A 79 -21.04 -23.06 17.41
N LYS A 80 -21.97 -22.67 18.28
CA LYS A 80 -21.91 -21.39 18.99
C LYS A 80 -21.40 -21.62 20.41
N GLU A 81 -20.47 -20.78 20.83
CA GLU A 81 -19.92 -20.84 22.18
C GLU A 81 -19.66 -19.44 22.75
N ARG A 82 -19.65 -19.36 24.09
CA ARG A 82 -19.23 -18.16 24.80
C ARG A 82 -17.71 -18.16 24.90
N VAL A 83 -17.10 -17.01 24.66
CA VAL A 83 -15.65 -16.85 24.77
C VAL A 83 -15.31 -15.68 25.66
N VAL A 84 -14.09 -15.68 26.19
CA VAL A 84 -13.44 -14.52 26.81
C VAL A 84 -12.14 -14.31 26.08
N VAL A 85 -11.86 -13.08 25.67
CA VAL A 85 -10.61 -12.74 24.98
C VAL A 85 -9.70 -11.98 25.93
N LEU A 86 -8.48 -12.50 26.07
CA LEU A 86 -7.39 -11.92 26.83
C LEU A 86 -6.45 -11.20 25.85
N ALA A 87 -6.25 -9.89 26.02
CA ALA A 87 -5.42 -9.08 25.12
C ALA A 87 -4.42 -8.20 25.90
N PRO A 88 -3.19 -8.02 25.39
CA PRO A 88 -2.17 -7.18 26.02
C PRO A 88 -2.45 -5.67 25.89
N ILE A 89 -3.03 -5.21 24.78
CA ILE A 89 -3.33 -3.80 24.49
C ILE A 89 -4.70 -3.62 23.81
N ASP A 90 -5.33 -2.45 23.99
CA ASP A 90 -6.67 -2.13 23.48
C ASP A 90 -6.74 -2.15 21.93
N GLU A 91 -5.67 -1.71 21.26
CA GLU A 91 -5.59 -1.65 19.79
C GLU A 91 -5.77 -3.02 19.11
N ASN A 92 -5.45 -4.12 19.81
CA ASN A 92 -5.64 -5.48 19.29
C ASN A 92 -7.12 -5.91 19.35
N LEU A 93 -7.89 -5.37 20.30
CA LEU A 93 -9.32 -5.63 20.40
C LEU A 93 -10.08 -4.86 19.32
N ASP A 94 -9.68 -3.63 19.00
CA ASP A 94 -10.31 -2.82 17.94
C ASP A 94 -10.25 -3.47 16.54
N GLN A 95 -9.24 -4.30 16.28
CA GLN A 95 -9.09 -5.03 15.03
C GLN A 95 -10.02 -6.26 14.92
N ILE A 96 -10.39 -6.87 16.06
CA ILE A 96 -11.17 -8.13 16.12
C ILE A 96 -12.63 -7.88 16.46
N PHE A 97 -12.87 -6.82 17.23
CA PHE A 97 -14.17 -6.35 17.66
C PHE A 97 -14.41 -4.95 17.11
N PRO A 98 -14.57 -4.79 15.79
CA PRO A 98 -15.24 -3.61 15.28
C PRO A 98 -16.70 -3.72 15.76
N ASP A 99 -17.00 -3.20 16.95
CA ASP A 99 -18.37 -2.89 17.31
C ASP A 99 -19.00 -2.11 16.14
N SER A 100 -20.29 -2.32 15.88
CA SER A 100 -20.98 -1.53 14.85
C SER A 100 -20.80 -0.02 15.09
N ASP A 101 -20.60 0.36 16.35
CA ASP A 101 -20.35 1.71 16.81
C ASP A 101 -18.91 2.19 16.49
N THR A 102 -17.88 1.32 16.47
CA THR A 102 -16.51 1.71 16.06
C THR A 102 -16.34 1.81 14.56
N VAL A 103 -17.03 0.98 13.76
CA VAL A 103 -17.06 1.16 12.28
C VAL A 103 -17.82 2.42 11.92
N GLN A 104 -18.94 2.70 12.60
CA GLN A 104 -19.67 3.96 12.47
C GLN A 104 -18.83 5.14 12.98
N SER A 105 -18.07 5.00 14.07
CA SER A 105 -17.20 6.06 14.60
C SER A 105 -15.99 6.32 13.71
N ALA A 106 -15.39 5.30 13.09
CA ALA A 106 -14.29 5.46 12.14
C ALA A 106 -14.79 5.96 10.77
N SER A 107 -16.02 5.63 10.38
CA SER A 107 -16.69 6.24 9.22
C SER A 107 -17.02 7.70 9.52
N ALA A 108 -17.65 7.98 10.66
CA ALA A 108 -18.01 9.33 11.08
C ALA A 108 -16.78 10.23 11.26
N LEU A 109 -15.69 9.72 11.82
CA LEU A 109 -14.42 10.44 11.90
C LEU A 109 -13.84 10.69 10.50
N ARG A 110 -13.91 9.71 9.58
CA ARG A 110 -13.48 9.91 8.19
C ARG A 110 -14.34 10.93 7.47
N ASP A 111 -15.64 10.93 7.71
CA ASP A 111 -16.58 11.88 7.14
C ASP A 111 -16.37 13.27 7.72
N GLU A 112 -16.16 13.39 9.02
CA GLU A 112 -15.81 14.64 9.69
C GLU A 112 -14.48 15.21 9.16
N LEU A 113 -13.43 14.39 9.07
CA LEU A 113 -12.15 14.80 8.49
C LEU A 113 -12.29 15.22 7.02
N ARG A 114 -13.14 14.52 6.25
CA ARG A 114 -13.44 14.88 4.86
C ARG A 114 -14.18 16.21 4.77
N GLU A 115 -15.16 16.45 5.64
CA GLU A 115 -15.89 17.72 5.71
C GLU A 115 -14.99 18.87 6.16
N GLN A 116 -14.14 18.66 7.17
CA GLN A 116 -13.14 19.63 7.60
C GLN A 116 -12.16 19.97 6.46
N ALA A 117 -11.69 18.95 5.72
CA ALA A 117 -10.84 19.15 4.55
C ALA A 117 -11.56 19.91 3.42
N MET A 118 -12.85 19.63 3.18
CA MET A 118 -13.67 20.38 2.21
C MET A 118 -13.86 21.84 2.63
N HIS A 119 -14.20 22.09 3.89
CA HIS A 119 -14.35 23.43 4.44
C HIS A 119 -13.05 24.24 4.30
N ALA A 120 -11.91 23.63 4.62
CA ALA A 120 -10.60 24.26 4.43
C ALA A 120 -10.35 24.65 2.96
N ARG A 121 -10.70 23.78 2.01
CA ARG A 121 -10.54 24.06 0.56
C ARG A 121 -11.44 25.18 0.08
N ARG A 122 -12.69 25.24 0.55
CA ARG A 122 -13.62 26.36 0.25
C ARG A 122 -13.03 27.68 0.76
N ALA A 123 -12.54 27.70 1.99
CA ALA A 123 -11.87 28.87 2.55
C ALA A 123 -10.63 29.29 1.74
N MET A 124 -9.87 28.34 1.18
CA MET A 124 -8.73 28.66 0.30
C MET A 124 -9.15 29.26 -1.06
N VAL A 125 -10.32 28.88 -1.59
CA VAL A 125 -10.87 29.52 -2.79
C VAL A 125 -11.32 30.95 -2.46
N GLU A 126 -12.01 31.14 -1.33
CA GLU A 126 -12.46 32.45 -0.84
C GLU A 126 -11.28 33.40 -0.56
N SER A 127 -10.19 32.90 0.05
CA SER A 127 -8.97 33.67 0.30
C SER A 127 -8.16 33.94 -0.97
N GLY A 128 -8.49 33.27 -2.08
CA GLY A 128 -7.79 33.35 -3.35
C GLY A 128 -6.44 32.62 -3.37
N GLU A 129 -6.19 31.72 -2.42
CA GLU A 129 -5.06 30.79 -2.44
C GLU A 129 -5.23 29.70 -3.51
N LEU A 130 -6.48 29.26 -3.72
CA LEU A 130 -6.91 28.48 -4.86
C LEU A 130 -7.71 29.36 -5.81
N LEU A 131 -7.47 29.21 -7.12
CA LEU A 131 -8.15 29.98 -8.15
C LEU A 131 -9.01 29.05 -9.01
N PRO A 132 -10.28 29.40 -9.27
CA PRO A 132 -11.07 28.74 -10.31
C PRO A 132 -10.33 28.81 -11.66
N GLU A 133 -10.58 27.84 -12.54
CA GLU A 133 -9.82 27.68 -13.79
C GLU A 133 -9.73 28.97 -14.63
N ALA A 134 -10.86 29.64 -14.85
CA ALA A 134 -10.92 30.85 -15.66
C ALA A 134 -9.98 31.94 -15.11
N ASN A 135 -9.98 32.13 -13.78
CA ASN A 135 -9.13 33.10 -13.10
C ASN A 135 -7.66 32.68 -13.13
N PHE A 136 -7.38 31.39 -12.98
CA PHE A 136 -6.02 30.84 -13.05
C PHE A 136 -5.39 31.04 -14.43
N ARG A 137 -6.14 30.75 -15.50
CA ARG A 137 -5.69 30.97 -16.89
C ARG A 137 -5.48 32.45 -17.18
N ALA A 138 -6.40 33.31 -16.75
CA ALA A 138 -6.28 34.75 -16.91
C ALA A 138 -5.02 35.29 -16.20
N ALA A 139 -4.75 34.83 -14.98
CA ALA A 139 -3.56 35.22 -14.21
C ALA A 139 -2.24 34.76 -14.86
N LEU A 140 -2.26 33.66 -15.63
CA LEU A 140 -1.10 33.14 -16.34
C LEU A 140 -1.00 33.61 -17.80
N ALA A 141 -2.05 34.27 -18.32
CA ALA A 141 -2.22 34.62 -19.73
C ALA A 141 -2.01 33.42 -20.67
N VAL A 142 -2.66 32.29 -20.38
CA VAL A 142 -2.53 31.03 -21.15
C VAL A 142 -3.87 30.56 -21.69
N SER A 143 -3.82 29.83 -22.81
CA SER A 143 -4.98 29.13 -23.37
C SER A 143 -5.36 27.89 -22.54
N GLU A 144 -6.56 27.38 -22.76
CA GLU A 144 -7.02 26.08 -22.25
C GLU A 144 -6.06 24.96 -22.61
N SER A 145 -5.73 24.85 -23.91
CA SER A 145 -4.83 23.81 -24.43
C SER A 145 -3.46 23.84 -23.77
N THR A 146 -2.96 25.02 -23.44
CA THR A 146 -1.69 25.18 -22.73
C THR A 146 -1.79 24.69 -21.28
N LEU A 147 -2.89 25.02 -20.60
CA LEU A 147 -3.15 24.55 -19.24
C LEU A 147 -3.31 23.03 -19.20
N THR A 148 -4.11 22.45 -20.10
CA THR A 148 -4.28 20.99 -20.24
C THR A 148 -2.93 20.31 -20.43
N ALA A 149 -2.10 20.81 -21.36
CA ALA A 149 -0.77 20.27 -21.58
C ALA A 149 0.16 20.41 -20.35
N TRP A 150 -0.04 21.41 -19.49
CA TRP A 150 0.71 21.53 -18.24
C TRP A 150 0.21 20.56 -17.17
N ILE A 151 -1.09 20.31 -17.10
CA ILE A 151 -1.71 19.34 -16.20
C ILE A 151 -1.28 17.91 -16.57
N GLU A 152 -1.40 17.54 -17.84
CA GLU A 152 -0.97 16.23 -18.36
C GLU A 152 0.51 15.96 -18.07
N LYS A 153 1.36 16.98 -18.23
CA LYS A 153 2.78 16.89 -17.92
C LYS A 153 3.07 16.88 -16.41
N GLY A 154 2.08 17.10 -15.55
CA GLY A 154 2.24 17.27 -14.10
C GLY A 154 2.96 18.55 -13.69
N SER A 155 3.05 19.54 -14.57
CA SER A 155 3.70 20.83 -14.30
C SER A 155 2.86 21.75 -13.43
N VAL A 156 1.54 21.56 -13.49
CA VAL A 156 0.51 22.16 -12.64
C VAL A 156 -0.41 21.04 -12.19
N PHE A 157 -1.08 21.21 -11.05
CA PHE A 157 -2.12 20.29 -10.58
C PHE A 157 -3.30 21.09 -10.02
N GLY A 158 -4.49 20.53 -10.14
CA GLY A 158 -5.70 21.06 -9.55
C GLY A 158 -6.05 20.34 -8.24
N ILE A 159 -6.75 21.05 -7.37
CA ILE A 159 -7.35 20.53 -6.14
C ILE A 159 -8.86 20.54 -6.32
N ARG A 160 -9.50 19.41 -6.04
CA ARG A 160 -10.95 19.29 -6.11
C ARG A 160 -11.58 20.00 -4.90
N VAL A 161 -12.48 20.93 -5.19
CA VAL A 161 -13.30 21.67 -4.23
C VAL A 161 -14.74 21.49 -4.66
N ASP A 162 -15.49 20.72 -3.88
CA ASP A 162 -16.82 20.23 -4.25
C ASP A 162 -16.78 19.49 -5.61
N ASP A 163 -17.61 19.90 -6.56
CA ASP A 163 -17.69 19.34 -7.93
C ASP A 163 -16.78 20.07 -8.93
N THR A 164 -15.93 20.98 -8.47
CA THR A 164 -15.06 21.80 -9.33
C THR A 164 -13.58 21.61 -9.02
N VAL A 165 -12.73 22.01 -9.97
CA VAL A 165 -11.27 21.99 -9.80
C VAL A 165 -10.77 23.42 -9.67
N ALA A 166 -10.04 23.69 -8.59
CA ALA A 166 -9.35 24.95 -8.36
C ALA A 166 -7.83 24.74 -8.36
N TYR A 167 -7.07 25.76 -8.75
CA TYR A 167 -5.63 25.65 -8.98
C TYR A 167 -4.85 26.52 -8.00
N PRO A 168 -3.73 26.02 -7.44
CA PRO A 168 -2.92 26.80 -6.51
C PRO A 168 -2.36 28.09 -7.13
N ARG A 169 -2.70 29.24 -6.53
CA ARG A 169 -2.22 30.57 -6.95
C ARG A 169 -0.69 30.69 -6.96
N LEU A 170 0.02 29.85 -6.21
CA LEU A 170 1.49 29.82 -6.17
C LEU A 170 2.12 29.63 -7.56
N PHE A 171 1.41 29.02 -8.52
CA PHE A 171 1.90 28.86 -9.89
C PHE A 171 1.88 30.17 -10.69
N CYS A 172 1.11 31.16 -10.24
CA CYS A 172 1.00 32.50 -10.81
C CYS A 172 2.00 33.50 -10.19
N ASP A 173 2.71 33.15 -9.11
CA ASP A 173 3.62 34.08 -8.43
C ASP A 173 4.88 34.37 -9.27
N SER A 174 4.97 35.58 -9.83
CA SER A 174 6.10 36.04 -10.66
C SER A 174 7.43 36.08 -9.91
N ARG A 175 7.42 36.08 -8.57
CA ARG A 175 8.63 36.06 -7.74
C ARG A 175 9.27 34.68 -7.68
N VAL A 176 8.55 33.63 -8.06
CA VAL A 176 9.05 32.25 -8.09
C VAL A 176 9.52 31.92 -9.49
N ASN A 177 10.65 31.22 -9.60
CA ASN A 177 11.10 30.71 -10.90
C ASN A 177 10.16 29.59 -11.36
N ARG A 178 9.18 29.92 -12.20
CA ARG A 178 8.18 28.99 -12.73
C ARG A 178 8.79 27.75 -13.39
N LYS A 179 9.90 27.90 -14.11
CA LYS A 179 10.60 26.75 -14.74
C LYS A 179 11.11 25.76 -13.70
N LEU A 180 11.59 26.23 -12.55
CA LEU A 180 12.03 25.36 -11.45
C LEU A 180 10.84 24.79 -10.69
N LEU A 181 9.80 25.59 -10.45
CA LEU A 181 8.56 25.13 -9.83
C LEU A 181 7.93 23.99 -10.63
N PHE A 182 7.79 24.12 -11.95
CA PHE A 182 7.25 23.06 -12.81
C PHE A 182 8.11 21.79 -12.76
N LYS A 183 9.44 21.91 -12.62
CA LYS A 183 10.30 20.73 -12.44
C LYS A 183 10.01 20.01 -11.12
N ILE A 184 9.81 20.77 -10.04
CA ILE A 184 9.45 20.19 -8.73
C ILE A 184 8.03 19.62 -8.77
N ALA A 185 7.04 20.38 -9.25
CA ALA A 185 5.65 19.92 -9.35
C ALA A 185 5.54 18.60 -10.11
N ARG A 186 6.29 18.48 -11.22
CA ARG A 186 6.43 17.19 -11.91
C ARG A 186 6.94 16.14 -10.96
N MET A 187 8.07 16.33 -10.28
CA MET A 187 8.60 15.33 -9.35
C MET A 187 7.58 14.87 -8.29
N LEU A 188 6.67 15.74 -7.85
CA LEU A 188 5.66 15.42 -6.84
C LEU A 188 4.43 14.66 -7.38
N VAL A 189 4.34 14.38 -8.70
CA VAL A 189 3.20 13.68 -9.32
C VAL A 189 2.77 12.38 -8.61
N PRO A 190 3.67 11.54 -8.07
CA PRO A 190 3.22 10.37 -7.32
C PRO A 190 2.30 10.67 -6.13
N ALA A 191 2.45 11.83 -5.48
CA ALA A 191 1.62 12.21 -4.35
C ALA A 191 0.24 12.71 -4.80
N PRO A 192 -0.81 12.61 -3.96
CA PRO A 192 -2.09 13.24 -4.23
C PRO A 192 -1.98 14.78 -4.23
N PRO A 193 -2.82 15.52 -4.98
CA PRO A 193 -2.70 16.97 -5.16
C PRO A 193 -2.58 17.78 -3.86
N ASP A 194 -3.33 17.41 -2.83
CA ASP A 194 -3.29 18.08 -1.52
C ASP A 194 -1.90 17.98 -0.88
N ALA A 195 -1.33 16.77 -0.84
CA ALA A 195 0.02 16.54 -0.32
C ALA A 195 1.09 17.29 -1.14
N ARG A 196 0.90 17.45 -2.46
CA ARG A 196 1.81 18.26 -3.29
C ARG A 196 1.74 19.73 -2.90
N LEU A 197 0.55 20.25 -2.60
CA LEU A 197 0.38 21.62 -2.15
C LEU A 197 1.08 21.82 -0.80
N ASP A 198 0.82 20.94 0.17
CA ASP A 198 1.43 20.98 1.50
C ASP A 198 2.95 20.91 1.42
N PHE A 199 3.50 20.03 0.58
CA PHE A 199 4.93 19.99 0.32
C PHE A 199 5.45 21.36 -0.10
N LEU A 200 4.77 22.07 -1.01
CA LEU A 200 5.25 23.34 -1.54
C LEU A 200 5.12 24.50 -0.54
N THR A 201 4.11 24.49 0.33
CA THR A 201 3.71 25.65 1.17
C THR A 201 4.10 25.51 2.64
N THR A 202 4.35 24.30 3.13
CA THR A 202 4.67 24.03 4.54
C THR A 202 6.18 24.05 4.84
N ARG A 203 6.54 24.39 6.08
CA ARG A 203 7.94 24.34 6.55
C ARG A 203 8.39 22.89 6.66
N SER A 204 9.57 22.56 6.13
CA SER A 204 10.12 21.21 6.19
C SER A 204 11.37 21.13 7.07
N GLY A 205 11.37 20.19 8.02
CA GLY A 205 12.54 19.87 8.84
C GLY A 205 13.75 19.46 8.00
N ALA A 206 13.56 18.60 6.99
CA ALA A 206 14.61 18.17 6.06
C ALA A 206 15.27 19.34 5.29
N LEU A 207 14.54 20.44 5.13
CA LEU A 207 15.04 21.66 4.48
C LEU A 207 15.53 22.74 5.47
N GLY A 208 15.62 22.40 6.75
CA GLY A 208 16.05 23.29 7.83
C GLY A 208 14.95 24.27 8.25
N GLY A 209 13.70 23.81 8.37
CA GLY A 209 12.55 24.61 8.75
C GLY A 209 12.07 25.60 7.67
N ARG A 210 12.59 25.47 6.44
CA ARG A 210 12.28 26.37 5.32
C ARG A 210 11.14 25.81 4.47
N VAL A 211 10.42 26.73 3.83
CA VAL A 211 9.32 26.41 2.91
C VAL A 211 9.87 26.21 1.48
N PRO A 212 9.58 25.08 0.80
CA PRO A 212 10.10 24.79 -0.54
C PRO A 212 9.85 25.88 -1.57
N ILE A 213 8.62 26.41 -1.68
CA ILE A 213 8.31 27.45 -2.69
C ILE A 213 9.16 28.71 -2.50
N LYS A 214 9.43 29.11 -1.25
CA LYS A 214 10.30 30.26 -0.93
C LYS A 214 11.75 29.98 -1.28
N MET A 215 12.21 28.73 -1.14
CA MET A 215 13.57 28.34 -1.51
C MET A 215 13.82 28.42 -3.02
N LEU A 216 12.80 28.14 -3.85
CA LEU A 216 12.89 28.16 -5.31
C LEU A 216 13.12 29.57 -5.91
N ARG A 217 13.01 30.64 -5.12
CA ARG A 217 13.39 32.00 -5.54
C ARG A 217 14.89 32.15 -5.83
N LYS A 218 15.74 31.31 -5.21
CA LYS A 218 17.20 31.32 -5.42
C LYS A 218 17.65 29.99 -6.04
N LYS A 219 18.20 30.04 -7.26
CA LYS A 219 18.65 28.85 -8.02
C LYS A 219 19.57 27.93 -7.21
N ARG A 220 20.44 28.47 -6.34
CA ARG A 220 21.34 27.70 -5.47
C ARG A 220 20.62 26.70 -4.55
N ASN A 221 19.38 26.99 -4.16
CA ASN A 221 18.61 26.12 -3.27
C ASN A 221 17.88 25.00 -4.04
N TYR A 222 17.77 25.11 -5.37
CA TYR A 222 16.98 24.18 -6.18
C TYR A 222 17.43 22.73 -6.00
N ARG A 223 18.74 22.47 -6.00
CA ARG A 223 19.28 21.10 -5.86
C ARG A 223 18.76 20.43 -4.59
N ARG A 224 18.79 21.15 -3.46
CA ARG A 224 18.31 20.64 -2.17
C ARG A 224 16.80 20.37 -2.17
N VAL A 225 16.01 21.27 -2.74
CA VAL A 225 14.55 21.05 -2.86
C VAL A 225 14.24 19.88 -3.79
N ARG A 226 14.96 19.76 -4.90
CA ARG A 226 14.83 18.69 -5.88
C ARG A 226 15.13 17.32 -5.27
N ASP A 227 16.24 17.21 -4.56
CA ASP A 227 16.67 15.93 -3.98
C ASP A 227 15.70 15.48 -2.89
N PHE A 228 15.23 16.41 -2.06
CA PHE A 228 14.17 16.14 -1.08
C PHE A 228 12.84 15.77 -1.74
N ALA A 229 12.40 16.51 -2.76
CA ALA A 229 11.17 16.22 -3.50
C ALA A 229 11.20 14.83 -4.14
N ALA A 230 12.34 14.39 -4.67
CA ALA A 230 12.48 13.08 -5.28
C ALA A 230 12.38 11.94 -4.25
N ALA A 231 12.95 12.13 -3.06
CA ALA A 231 12.84 11.16 -1.97
C ALA A 231 11.41 11.13 -1.42
N TRP A 232 10.86 12.29 -1.07
CA TRP A 232 9.50 12.42 -0.52
C TRP A 232 8.44 11.86 -1.47
N ALA A 233 8.52 12.18 -2.77
CA ALA A 233 7.56 11.67 -3.75
C ALA A 233 7.63 10.14 -3.93
N SER A 234 8.76 9.51 -3.60
CA SER A 234 8.88 8.05 -3.71
C SER A 234 8.04 7.30 -2.68
N GLU A 235 7.63 7.94 -1.59
CA GLU A 235 6.80 7.37 -0.52
C GLU A 235 5.32 7.19 -0.93
N PHE A 236 4.90 7.78 -2.06
CA PHE A 236 3.51 7.74 -2.52
C PHE A 236 3.26 6.67 -3.60
N SER A 237 4.27 5.86 -3.90
CA SER A 237 4.22 4.89 -4.98
C SER A 237 5.10 3.71 -4.61
N ARG A 238 4.48 2.53 -4.54
CA ARG A 238 5.15 1.28 -4.25
C ARG A 238 5.11 0.40 -5.50
N THR A 239 6.26 -0.18 -5.82
CA THR A 239 6.34 -1.28 -6.79
C THR A 239 6.38 -2.59 -6.03
N VAL A 240 5.45 -3.49 -6.34
CA VAL A 240 5.37 -4.83 -5.76
C VAL A 240 5.68 -5.84 -6.87
N VAL A 241 6.48 -6.85 -6.54
CA VAL A 241 6.77 -7.98 -7.41
C VAL A 241 6.26 -9.24 -6.73
N THR A 242 5.27 -9.88 -7.33
CA THR A 242 4.56 -11.03 -6.75
C THR A 242 4.75 -12.25 -7.66
N PHE A 243 5.15 -13.38 -7.08
CA PHE A 243 5.48 -14.62 -7.78
C PHE A 243 4.43 -15.68 -7.51
N TYR A 244 4.05 -16.42 -8.55
CA TYR A 244 3.10 -17.54 -8.47
C TYR A 244 3.65 -18.74 -9.25
N GLU A 245 3.42 -19.95 -8.75
CA GLU A 245 3.83 -21.18 -9.45
C GLU A 245 2.98 -21.38 -10.72
N GLY A 246 3.61 -21.79 -11.82
CA GLY A 246 2.92 -22.05 -13.10
C GLY A 246 2.75 -20.82 -14.00
N ASP A 247 1.86 -20.96 -15.00
CA ASP A 247 1.59 -19.97 -16.04
C ASP A 247 0.30 -19.18 -15.74
N HIS A 248 0.43 -17.86 -15.63
CA HIS A 248 -0.66 -16.97 -15.26
C HIS A 248 -0.68 -15.73 -16.16
N GLU A 249 -1.84 -15.41 -16.73
CA GLU A 249 -2.03 -14.18 -17.50
C GLU A 249 -2.45 -12.99 -16.63
N ALA A 250 -2.95 -13.26 -15.42
CA ALA A 250 -3.34 -12.27 -14.42
C ALA A 250 -3.04 -12.80 -13.01
N PRO A 251 -2.87 -11.93 -11.99
CA PRO A 251 -2.70 -12.37 -10.62
C PRO A 251 -3.87 -13.27 -10.18
N PRO A 252 -3.63 -14.54 -9.83
CA PRO A 252 -4.69 -15.44 -9.43
C PRO A 252 -5.27 -15.02 -8.06
N PRO A 253 -6.61 -14.93 -7.90
CA PRO A 253 -7.23 -14.40 -6.69
C PRO A 253 -7.13 -15.33 -5.47
N ASP A 254 -7.10 -16.64 -5.70
CA ASP A 254 -7.20 -17.67 -4.66
C ASP A 254 -5.96 -18.56 -4.56
N VAL A 255 -4.82 -18.10 -5.10
CA VAL A 255 -3.56 -18.83 -5.07
C VAL A 255 -2.57 -18.06 -4.22
N GLU A 256 -1.99 -18.73 -3.22
CA GLU A 256 -0.94 -18.12 -2.39
C GLU A 256 0.29 -17.80 -3.25
N ALA A 257 0.81 -16.59 -3.10
CA ALA A 257 2.04 -16.19 -3.78
C ALA A 257 3.23 -16.98 -3.22
N LEU A 258 4.09 -17.48 -4.10
CA LEU A 258 5.37 -18.10 -3.73
C LEU A 258 6.26 -17.11 -2.97
N TYR A 259 6.27 -15.86 -3.46
CA TYR A 259 7.12 -14.81 -2.92
C TYR A 259 6.57 -13.45 -3.32
N THR A 260 6.73 -12.46 -2.45
CA THR A 260 6.37 -11.07 -2.68
C THR A 260 7.50 -10.18 -2.21
N SER A 261 7.90 -9.22 -3.03
CA SER A 261 8.88 -8.20 -2.67
C SER A 261 8.38 -6.82 -3.05
N ALA A 262 8.58 -5.81 -2.21
CA ALA A 262 8.12 -4.46 -2.52
C ALA A 262 9.12 -3.37 -2.13
N VAL A 263 9.07 -2.26 -2.86
CA VAL A 263 9.87 -1.06 -2.58
C VAL A 263 9.11 0.22 -2.90
N GLU A 264 9.29 1.22 -2.05
CA GLU A 264 8.87 2.60 -2.33
C GLU A 264 9.77 3.20 -3.42
N VAL A 265 9.15 3.56 -4.55
CA VAL A 265 9.82 4.09 -5.73
C VAL A 265 8.83 4.81 -6.65
N ASP A 266 9.25 5.97 -7.14
CA ASP A 266 8.53 6.76 -8.14
C ASP A 266 8.21 5.94 -9.39
N PHE A 267 6.92 5.70 -9.66
CA PHE A 267 6.45 4.86 -10.76
C PHE A 267 6.91 5.29 -12.16
N ARG A 268 7.33 6.54 -12.34
CA ARG A 268 7.82 7.07 -13.62
C ARG A 268 9.25 6.63 -13.92
N ARG A 269 9.92 5.98 -12.97
CA ARG A 269 11.17 5.27 -13.26
C ARG A 269 10.85 4.06 -14.15
N PRO A 270 11.75 3.67 -15.06
CA PRO A 270 11.56 2.50 -15.91
C PRO A 270 11.14 1.27 -15.10
N ILE A 271 10.07 0.60 -15.51
CA ILE A 271 9.43 -0.51 -14.78
C ILE A 271 10.43 -1.58 -14.35
N TRP A 272 11.32 -2.01 -15.25
CA TRP A 272 12.32 -3.04 -14.95
C TRP A 272 13.32 -2.60 -13.88
N ARG A 273 13.68 -1.30 -13.83
CA ARG A 273 14.54 -0.77 -12.76
C ARG A 273 13.82 -0.76 -11.42
N ARG A 274 12.50 -0.49 -11.42
CA ARG A 274 11.70 -0.53 -10.19
C ARG A 274 11.55 -1.96 -9.67
N ALA A 275 11.22 -2.90 -10.54
CA ALA A 275 11.13 -4.31 -10.19
C ALA A 275 12.48 -4.86 -9.69
N LEU A 276 13.59 -4.54 -10.39
CA LEU A 276 14.93 -4.92 -9.94
C LEU A 276 15.25 -4.33 -8.56
N LYS A 277 14.91 -3.06 -8.33
CA LYS A 277 15.06 -2.42 -7.02
C LYS A 277 14.22 -3.13 -5.95
N ALA A 278 13.00 -3.57 -6.27
CA ALA A 278 12.15 -4.32 -5.35
C ALA A 278 12.79 -5.64 -4.93
N LEU A 279 13.48 -6.34 -5.83
CA LEU A 279 14.15 -7.63 -5.55
C LEU A 279 15.55 -7.50 -4.91
N THR A 280 16.10 -6.28 -4.80
CA THR A 280 17.48 -6.05 -4.33
C THR A 280 17.56 -5.13 -3.11
N SER A 281 16.52 -4.34 -2.86
CA SER A 281 16.48 -3.47 -1.68
C SER A 281 16.02 -4.26 -0.45
N PHE A 282 16.53 -3.85 0.71
CA PHE A 282 15.98 -4.25 2.01
C PHE A 282 14.62 -3.56 2.16
N GLY A 283 13.56 -4.24 1.74
CA GLY A 283 12.18 -3.77 1.77
C GLY A 283 11.26 -4.85 2.32
N TYR A 284 9.96 -4.74 2.02
CA TYR A 284 9.01 -5.80 2.34
C TYR A 284 9.34 -7.04 1.51
N GLN A 285 9.55 -8.17 2.17
CA GLN A 285 9.83 -9.47 1.55
C GLN A 285 9.07 -10.55 2.31
N TRP A 286 8.30 -11.36 1.61
CA TRP A 286 7.54 -12.45 2.21
C TRP A 286 7.45 -13.65 1.26
N PRO A 287 7.70 -14.88 1.72
CA PRO A 287 8.31 -15.21 3.01
C PRO A 287 9.74 -14.64 3.13
N HIS A 288 10.24 -14.50 4.37
CA HIS A 288 11.60 -13.97 4.64
C HIS A 288 12.71 -14.77 3.96
N GLN A 289 12.53 -16.09 3.87
CA GLN A 289 13.40 -16.97 3.12
C GLN A 289 12.83 -17.12 1.70
N VAL A 290 13.55 -16.58 0.71
CA VAL A 290 13.11 -16.67 -0.68
C VAL A 290 13.12 -18.14 -1.14
N PRO A 291 11.99 -18.66 -1.67
CA PRO A 291 11.91 -20.06 -2.09
C PRO A 291 12.77 -20.34 -3.33
N SER A 292 13.14 -21.62 -3.47
CA SER A 292 13.79 -22.11 -4.69
C SER A 292 12.87 -21.93 -5.90
N ALA A 293 13.46 -21.61 -7.06
CA ALA A 293 12.69 -21.45 -8.29
C ALA A 293 12.12 -22.79 -8.76
N PRO A 294 10.79 -22.91 -8.95
CA PRO A 294 10.21 -24.08 -9.63
C PRO A 294 10.58 -24.05 -11.11
N SER A 295 10.34 -25.16 -11.82
CA SER A 295 10.59 -25.25 -13.27
C SER A 295 9.71 -24.31 -14.09
N SER A 296 8.58 -23.88 -13.54
CA SER A 296 7.72 -22.87 -14.16
C SER A 296 7.07 -21.98 -13.11
N PHE A 297 7.14 -20.67 -13.33
CA PHE A 297 6.48 -19.68 -12.50
C PHE A 297 6.23 -18.40 -13.29
N THR A 298 5.30 -17.60 -12.79
CA THR A 298 5.00 -16.27 -13.32
C THR A 298 5.22 -15.24 -12.23
N PHE A 299 5.74 -14.07 -12.59
CA PHE A 299 5.75 -12.94 -11.67
C PHE A 299 5.18 -11.67 -12.27
N PHE A 300 4.42 -10.96 -11.46
CA PHE A 300 3.74 -9.71 -11.79
C PHE A 300 4.49 -8.54 -11.20
N ILE A 301 4.53 -7.43 -11.94
CA ILE A 301 5.03 -6.15 -11.47
C ILE A 301 3.82 -5.22 -11.33
N GLU A 302 3.51 -4.91 -10.09
CA GLU A 302 2.34 -4.14 -9.71
C GLU A 302 2.75 -2.75 -9.20
N ARG A 303 1.91 -1.76 -9.50
CA ARG A 303 1.98 -0.41 -8.97
C ARG A 303 0.87 -0.19 -7.95
N HIS A 304 1.28 0.17 -6.75
CA HIS A 304 0.39 0.53 -5.64
C HIS A 304 0.60 2.02 -5.34
N MET A 305 -0.48 2.79 -5.27
CA MET A 305 -0.44 4.24 -5.00
C MET A 305 -0.95 4.50 -3.58
N ALA A 306 -0.29 5.42 -2.87
CA ALA A 306 -0.70 5.74 -1.50
C ALA A 306 -2.12 6.32 -1.47
N GLY A 307 -2.99 5.72 -0.67
CA GLY A 307 -4.40 6.11 -0.52
C GLY A 307 -5.38 5.42 -1.47
N ASP A 308 -4.87 4.64 -2.44
CA ASP A 308 -5.71 3.82 -3.32
C ASP A 308 -5.86 2.41 -2.71
N ILE A 309 -7.06 1.83 -2.87
CA ILE A 309 -7.39 0.48 -2.36
C ILE A 309 -6.94 -0.61 -3.36
N GLY A 310 -6.60 -0.23 -4.59
CA GLY A 310 -6.22 -1.14 -5.66
C GLY A 310 -4.77 -1.01 -6.12
N PHE A 311 -4.42 -1.86 -7.07
CA PHE A 311 -3.13 -1.84 -7.76
C PHE A 311 -3.34 -1.92 -9.27
N GLU A 312 -2.32 -1.52 -10.01
CA GLU A 312 -2.25 -1.67 -11.47
C GLU A 312 -1.15 -2.67 -11.82
N VAL A 313 -1.49 -3.71 -12.57
CA VAL A 313 -0.49 -4.62 -13.15
C VAL A 313 0.15 -3.92 -14.34
N GLU A 314 1.44 -3.62 -14.26
CA GLU A 314 2.16 -2.92 -15.32
C GLU A 314 2.88 -3.88 -16.29
N ALA A 315 3.26 -5.06 -15.81
CA ALA A 315 3.86 -6.14 -16.60
C ALA A 315 3.80 -7.48 -15.87
N TRP A 316 4.00 -8.57 -16.60
CA TRP A 316 4.22 -9.91 -16.06
C TRP A 316 5.21 -10.69 -16.91
N LEU A 317 5.89 -11.65 -16.28
CA LEU A 317 6.88 -12.48 -16.94
C LEU A 317 6.62 -13.93 -16.60
N HIS A 318 6.51 -14.77 -17.62
CA HIS A 318 6.42 -16.21 -17.47
C HIS A 318 7.79 -16.84 -17.67
N PHE A 319 8.26 -17.57 -16.68
CA PHE A 319 9.49 -18.37 -16.74
C PHE A 319 9.12 -19.85 -16.90
N ASN A 320 9.80 -20.51 -17.84
CA ASN A 320 9.70 -21.95 -18.03
C ASN A 320 11.09 -22.53 -18.32
N GLN A 321 11.45 -23.59 -17.59
CA GLN A 321 12.72 -24.28 -17.76
C GLN A 321 12.52 -25.80 -17.85
N THR A 322 13.23 -26.38 -18.80
CA THR A 322 13.46 -27.82 -18.95
C THR A 322 14.92 -28.17 -18.58
N ARG A 323 15.34 -29.42 -18.79
CA ARG A 323 16.74 -29.83 -18.57
C ARG A 323 17.72 -29.08 -19.47
N ASP A 324 17.29 -28.75 -20.69
CA ASP A 324 18.18 -28.25 -21.74
C ASP A 324 17.95 -26.79 -22.10
N THR A 325 16.78 -26.22 -21.75
CA THR A 325 16.39 -24.87 -22.14
C THR A 325 15.73 -24.10 -21.00
N ALA A 326 15.99 -22.80 -20.92
CA ALA A 326 15.19 -21.86 -20.13
C ALA A 326 14.66 -20.75 -21.04
N CYS A 327 13.38 -20.43 -20.87
CA CYS A 327 12.67 -19.44 -21.68
C CYS A 327 11.91 -18.48 -20.76
N VAL A 328 11.90 -17.20 -21.14
CA VAL A 328 11.08 -16.20 -20.49
C VAL A 328 10.24 -15.46 -21.51
N THR A 329 8.93 -15.47 -21.32
CA THR A 329 8.01 -14.60 -22.04
C THR A 329 7.72 -13.37 -21.20
N VAL A 330 8.09 -12.21 -21.72
CA VAL A 330 7.87 -10.90 -21.07
C VAL A 330 6.68 -10.23 -21.73
N SER A 331 5.65 -9.97 -20.93
CA SER A 331 4.44 -9.31 -21.36
C SER A 331 4.27 -7.99 -20.61
N LYS A 332 3.96 -6.94 -21.36
CA LYS A 332 3.64 -5.62 -20.81
C LYS A 332 2.26 -5.24 -21.33
N VAL A 333 1.50 -4.52 -20.50
CA VAL A 333 0.22 -3.96 -20.93
C VAL A 333 0.41 -3.20 -22.25
N GLU A 334 -0.42 -3.52 -23.24
CA GLU A 334 -0.43 -2.90 -24.59
C GLU A 334 0.84 -3.12 -25.44
N THR A 335 1.70 -4.10 -25.13
CA THR A 335 2.88 -4.42 -25.94
C THR A 335 2.91 -5.90 -26.34
N ALA A 336 3.40 -6.18 -27.55
CA ALA A 336 3.63 -7.56 -27.98
C ALA A 336 4.63 -8.28 -27.05
N PRO A 337 4.41 -9.56 -26.71
CA PRO A 337 5.32 -10.30 -25.85
C PRO A 337 6.74 -10.41 -26.43
N LEU A 338 7.74 -10.30 -25.57
CA LEU A 338 9.16 -10.52 -25.89
C LEU A 338 9.59 -11.86 -25.32
N VAL A 339 10.17 -12.74 -26.15
CA VAL A 339 10.70 -14.04 -25.71
C VAL A 339 12.23 -13.96 -25.55
N LEU A 340 12.73 -14.36 -24.39
CA LEU A 340 14.14 -14.44 -24.06
C LEU A 340 14.54 -15.91 -23.87
N HIS A 341 15.60 -16.33 -24.57
CA HIS A 341 16.21 -17.64 -24.36
C HIS A 341 17.43 -17.50 -23.44
N LEU A 342 17.44 -18.27 -22.35
CA LEU A 342 18.46 -18.23 -21.31
C LEU A 342 19.14 -19.60 -21.20
N ASN A 343 20.34 -19.61 -20.63
CA ASN A 343 20.95 -20.85 -20.18
C ASN A 343 20.13 -21.41 -19.01
N PRO A 344 19.92 -22.74 -18.92
CA PRO A 344 19.23 -23.35 -17.79
C PRO A 344 19.87 -22.97 -16.46
N PHE A 345 19.03 -22.55 -15.52
CA PHE A 345 19.39 -22.27 -14.14
C PHE A 345 19.72 -23.60 -13.44
N ARG A 346 20.82 -23.65 -12.68
CA ARG A 346 21.22 -24.85 -11.93
C ARG A 346 20.52 -24.86 -10.58
N GLY A 347 20.27 -26.05 -10.02
CA GLY A 347 19.56 -26.19 -8.75
C GLY A 347 20.14 -25.30 -7.63
N GLY A 348 19.25 -24.74 -6.80
CA GLY A 348 19.60 -23.88 -5.67
C GLY A 348 19.39 -22.38 -5.90
N GLN A 349 19.01 -21.96 -7.11
CA GLN A 349 18.64 -20.56 -7.38
C GLN A 349 17.21 -20.28 -6.93
N THR A 350 16.98 -19.10 -6.35
CA THR A 350 15.66 -18.68 -5.88
C THR A 350 14.84 -18.03 -6.99
N VAL A 351 13.51 -17.93 -6.80
CA VAL A 351 12.65 -17.17 -7.74
C VAL A 351 13.15 -15.74 -7.94
N ALA A 352 13.67 -15.09 -6.89
CA ALA A 352 14.20 -13.74 -6.96
C ALA A 352 15.53 -13.66 -7.73
N ASP A 353 16.40 -14.68 -7.63
CA ASP A 353 17.66 -14.71 -8.37
C ASP A 353 17.43 -14.88 -9.88
N VAL A 354 16.50 -15.76 -10.25
CA VAL A 354 16.09 -15.95 -11.65
C VAL A 354 15.50 -14.65 -12.19
N ALA A 355 14.53 -14.06 -11.48
CA ALA A 355 13.92 -12.79 -11.91
C ALA A 355 14.92 -11.64 -12.00
N ARG A 356 15.90 -11.55 -11.08
CA ARG A 356 16.98 -10.54 -11.15
C ARG A 356 17.77 -10.67 -12.45
N ALA A 357 18.23 -11.88 -12.78
CA ALA A 357 18.99 -12.15 -14.00
C ALA A 357 18.19 -11.79 -15.26
N VAL A 358 16.88 -12.08 -15.27
CA VAL A 358 15.98 -11.72 -16.36
C VAL A 358 15.84 -10.20 -16.50
N LEU A 359 15.54 -9.50 -15.40
CA LEU A 359 15.30 -8.06 -15.41
C LEU A 359 16.55 -7.26 -15.81
N GLU A 360 17.75 -7.77 -15.52
CA GLU A 360 19.03 -7.17 -15.95
C GLU A 360 19.24 -7.22 -17.47
N LEU A 361 18.59 -8.15 -18.17
CA LEU A 361 18.64 -8.26 -19.63
C LEU A 361 17.64 -7.33 -20.34
N LEU A 362 16.68 -6.77 -19.60
CA LEU A 362 15.62 -5.95 -20.19
C LEU A 362 16.04 -4.49 -20.39
N PRO A 363 15.57 -3.84 -21.48
CA PRO A 363 15.98 -2.48 -21.81
C PRO A 363 15.47 -1.49 -20.77
N THR A 364 16.39 -0.77 -20.12
CA THR A 364 16.06 0.19 -19.05
C THR A 364 15.72 1.60 -19.53
N ARG A 365 15.35 1.77 -20.80
CA ARG A 365 15.13 3.08 -21.42
C ARG A 365 13.77 3.67 -21.07
#